data_AF-A0A9W9L5M6-F1
#
_entry.id   AF-A0A9W9L5M6-F1
#
_cell.length_a   1.000
_cell.length_b   1.000
_cell.length_c   1.000
_cell.angle_alpha   90.00
_cell.angle_beta   90.00
_cell.angle_gamma   90.00
#
_symmetry.space_group_name_H-M   'P 1'
#
loop_
_entity.id
_entity.type
_entity.pdbx_description
1 polymer ?
#
loop_
_entity_poly.entity_id
_entity_poly.type
_entity_poly.pdbx_seq_one_letter_code
_entity_poly.pdbx_strand_id
1 'polypeptide(L)'
;MVAINIFHEPTFAEKLSNIPSLYQLTALLAAIVGYASRFQAPRDMRADIPPRDNEKPEHFVRRAFQYANKALVECDDEMPPLCVLQALIIATHCQLTRGVRGKAWRSLGLCVRLVYELSLHQLDSEISARPTDTQQWQADEEKRRAFWAVFEMDIFASTIRQTPTAIDWAHMEVLLPVDNANWFQGQPAPSCFMDADKNQCWKALQDSGNQSPKAWFLVINSMMKVAHYISDSQRLSAMGNSGHQQSSQRTTWVEESRQKLEKLGNAVRCFSLALPAHLRYYDQYLSFGAPVQGQLESQRQQHCSLYNIFVMTQLTRLMIHRYDAFRPQSRQSDINAGSRPGDVAGAIPFNPQDTESAAQRQYYEAADGILRIVSQSCEEHIQHINPFLSSTIWLASAVQLVRKHFARAPASRSLIKSRFDVLYLTYRRCVDFWGTQTAMQRNLESLEEQLEARKRTMDARESQSSSDQTSHVGHQKRKRTLPTMPHFTATKKPRHKQPQYIPESPRDYAEASTFVDGGTDVVAQGYARHHPDAVDSMVMLGMMPPSQDRSQTSGQYLMPPSSEFFDPAMGQAQHEQVLDWPTFDFSGGIQDLLAGWTAY
;
A
#
# COMPACT_ATOMS: atom_id res chain seq x y z
N MET A 1 21.94 8.80 -3.44
CA MET A 1 20.46 8.85 -3.42
C MET A 1 20.00 8.66 -1.98
N VAL A 2 18.99 9.38 -1.50
CA VAL A 2 18.67 9.37 -0.06
C VAL A 2 17.71 8.22 0.32
N ALA A 3 16.76 7.88 -0.57
CA ALA A 3 15.75 6.85 -0.32
C ALA A 3 16.22 5.42 -0.67
N ILE A 4 17.02 5.28 -1.73
CA ILE A 4 17.57 4.00 -2.20
C ILE A 4 19.09 4.04 -2.02
N ASN A 5 19.62 3.30 -1.04
CA ASN A 5 21.04 3.19 -0.77
C ASN A 5 21.51 1.73 -0.93
N ILE A 6 21.64 1.30 -2.19
CA ILE A 6 21.93 -0.09 -2.59
C ILE A 6 23.32 -0.27 -3.22
N PHE A 7 24.13 0.79 -3.28
CA PHE A 7 25.46 0.77 -3.89
C PHE A 7 26.53 1.09 -2.87
N HIS A 8 27.64 0.37 -2.94
CA HIS A 8 28.82 0.69 -2.15
C HIS A 8 29.57 1.86 -2.83
N GLU A 9 29.28 3.10 -2.39
CA GLU A 9 29.80 4.33 -2.98
C GLU A 9 31.33 4.32 -3.19
N PRO A 10 32.17 3.90 -2.22
CA PRO A 10 33.63 3.93 -2.40
C PRO A 10 34.15 3.06 -3.56
N THR A 11 33.50 1.92 -3.85
CA THR A 11 33.93 1.01 -4.94
C THR A 11 33.05 1.13 -6.18
N PHE A 12 32.08 2.06 -6.19
CA PHE A 12 31.04 2.08 -7.23
C PHE A 12 31.62 2.36 -8.62
N ALA A 13 32.57 3.30 -8.73
CA ALA A 13 33.18 3.66 -10.00
C ALA A 13 33.96 2.48 -10.63
N GLU A 14 34.71 1.74 -9.80
CA GLU A 14 35.45 0.55 -10.23
C GLU A 14 34.50 -0.57 -10.66
N LYS A 15 33.45 -0.84 -9.86
CA LYS A 15 32.41 -1.82 -10.21
C LYS A 15 31.74 -1.46 -11.53
N LEU A 16 31.48 -0.19 -11.77
CA LEU A 16 30.86 0.30 -13.01
C LEU A 16 31.77 0.08 -14.23
N SER A 17 33.08 0.34 -14.12
CA SER A 17 34.03 0.08 -15.21
C SER A 17 34.22 -1.40 -15.53
N ASN A 18 33.96 -2.27 -14.55
CA ASN A 18 34.11 -3.72 -14.68
C ASN A 18 32.86 -4.43 -15.23
N ILE A 19 31.78 -3.71 -15.58
CA ILE A 19 30.59 -4.33 -16.19
C ILE A 19 30.87 -4.62 -17.67
N PRO A 20 30.89 -5.89 -18.11
CA PRO A 20 31.30 -6.25 -19.47
C PRO A 20 30.18 -6.03 -20.50
N SER A 21 28.92 -6.33 -20.15
CA SER A 21 27.79 -6.21 -21.07
C SER A 21 27.32 -4.76 -21.17
N LEU A 22 27.25 -4.26 -22.40
CA LEU A 22 26.69 -2.94 -22.71
C LEU A 22 25.21 -2.85 -22.29
N TYR A 23 24.47 -3.96 -22.32
CA TYR A 23 23.07 -3.96 -21.89
C TYR A 23 22.95 -3.78 -20.39
N GLN A 24 23.76 -4.50 -19.60
CA GLN A 24 23.81 -4.37 -18.14
C GLN A 24 24.21 -2.95 -17.73
N LEU A 25 25.29 -2.42 -18.32
CA LEU A 25 25.77 -1.07 -18.05
C LEU A 25 24.75 0.00 -18.42
N THR A 26 24.14 -0.11 -19.61
CA THR A 26 23.12 0.85 -20.07
C THR A 26 21.87 0.80 -19.20
N ALA A 27 21.44 -0.39 -18.77
CA ALA A 27 20.29 -0.54 -17.88
C ALA A 27 20.52 0.19 -16.56
N LEU A 28 21.68 -0.05 -15.92
CA LEU A 28 22.04 0.55 -14.65
C LEU A 28 22.17 2.08 -14.74
N LEU A 29 22.92 2.58 -15.72
CA LEU A 29 23.09 4.02 -15.92
C LEU A 29 21.77 4.70 -16.25
N ALA A 30 20.94 4.11 -17.12
CA ALA A 30 19.63 4.67 -17.43
C ALA A 30 18.72 4.70 -16.20
N ALA A 31 18.76 3.70 -15.32
CA ALA A 31 17.98 3.70 -14.08
C ALA A 31 18.44 4.83 -13.14
N ILE A 32 19.76 4.96 -12.93
CA ILE A 32 20.36 6.00 -12.09
C ILE A 32 20.04 7.39 -12.62
N VAL A 33 20.22 7.63 -13.93
CA VAL A 33 19.90 8.92 -14.58
C VAL A 33 18.40 9.19 -14.54
N GLY A 34 17.56 8.18 -14.73
CA GLY A 34 16.11 8.32 -14.63
C GLY A 34 15.64 8.78 -13.25
N TYR A 35 16.31 8.35 -12.19
CA TYR A 35 16.05 8.88 -10.85
C TYR A 35 16.69 10.26 -10.63
N ALA A 36 17.96 10.42 -11.02
CA ALA A 36 18.75 11.63 -10.76
C ALA A 36 18.28 12.86 -11.57
N SER A 37 17.71 12.66 -12.76
CA SER A 37 17.19 13.75 -13.62
C SER A 37 16.12 14.60 -12.94
N ARG A 38 15.43 14.08 -11.91
CA ARG A 38 14.46 14.83 -11.09
C ARG A 38 15.10 15.93 -10.24
N PHE A 39 16.39 15.82 -9.97
CA PHE A 39 17.14 16.74 -9.11
C PHE A 39 17.95 17.78 -9.89
N GLN A 40 17.87 17.76 -11.23
CA GLN A 40 18.46 18.82 -12.02
C GLN A 40 17.67 20.11 -11.82
N ALA A 41 18.35 21.17 -11.39
CA ALA A 41 17.74 22.50 -11.31
C ALA A 41 17.16 22.86 -12.68
N PRO A 42 16.05 23.64 -12.74
CA PRO A 42 15.63 24.23 -14.01
C PRO A 42 16.85 24.93 -14.61
N ARG A 43 17.28 24.52 -15.81
CA ARG A 43 18.28 25.28 -16.57
C ARG A 43 17.82 26.74 -16.54
N ASP A 44 18.76 27.66 -16.31
CA ASP A 44 18.53 29.11 -16.17
C ASP A 44 17.34 29.59 -17.00
N MET A 45 16.54 30.51 -16.43
CA MET A 45 15.40 31.21 -17.03
C MET A 45 15.73 32.03 -18.30
N ARG A 46 16.69 31.59 -19.11
CA ARG A 46 17.10 32.15 -20.40
C ARG A 46 16.79 31.23 -21.58
N ALA A 47 16.25 30.03 -21.35
CA ALA A 47 15.76 29.18 -22.42
C ALA A 47 14.32 28.73 -22.13
N ASP A 48 13.34 29.40 -22.75
CA ASP A 48 11.93 28.97 -22.89
C ASP A 48 11.78 27.67 -23.71
N ILE A 49 12.76 26.78 -23.64
CA ILE A 49 12.76 25.52 -24.38
C ILE A 49 12.24 24.45 -23.40
N PRO A 50 11.02 23.92 -23.62
CA PRO A 50 10.55 22.80 -22.81
C PRO A 50 11.56 21.65 -22.90
N PRO A 51 11.83 20.94 -21.78
CA PRO A 51 12.79 19.85 -21.76
C PRO A 51 12.42 18.86 -22.85
N ARG A 52 13.41 18.47 -23.67
CA ARG A 52 13.19 17.52 -24.77
C ARG A 52 12.67 16.22 -24.15
N ASP A 53 11.84 15.45 -24.87
CA ASP A 53 11.33 14.16 -24.35
C ASP A 53 12.44 13.22 -23.87
N ASN A 54 13.65 13.36 -24.44
CA ASN A 54 14.84 12.58 -24.12
C ASN A 54 15.50 13.00 -22.78
N GLU A 55 15.09 14.12 -22.19
CA GLU A 55 15.58 14.66 -20.91
C GLU A 55 14.62 14.34 -19.75
N LYS A 56 13.44 13.76 -20.03
CA LYS A 56 12.44 13.43 -19.01
C LYS A 56 12.82 12.16 -18.22
N PRO A 57 12.58 12.11 -16.90
CA PRO A 57 12.81 10.92 -16.07
C PRO A 57 12.21 9.63 -16.66
N GLU A 58 11.02 9.73 -17.26
CA GLU A 58 10.28 8.60 -17.84
C GLU A 58 10.99 7.97 -19.03
N HIS A 59 11.70 8.77 -19.83
CA HIS A 59 12.46 8.27 -20.96
C HIS A 59 13.59 7.35 -20.49
N PHE A 60 14.37 7.78 -19.51
CA PHE A 60 15.46 7.01 -18.94
C PHE A 60 14.96 5.76 -18.19
N VAL A 61 13.89 5.87 -17.39
CA VAL A 61 13.29 4.71 -16.72
C VAL A 61 12.79 3.67 -17.73
N ARG A 62 12.16 4.09 -18.83
CA ARG A 62 11.76 3.18 -19.91
C ARG A 62 12.97 2.51 -20.56
N ARG A 63 14.04 3.26 -20.82
CA ARG A 63 15.30 2.73 -21.35
C ARG A 63 15.92 1.72 -20.38
N ALA A 64 15.90 1.99 -19.07
CA ALA A 64 16.38 1.06 -18.06
C ALA A 64 15.69 -0.30 -18.15
N PHE A 65 14.34 -0.34 -18.23
CA PHE A 65 13.61 -1.59 -18.40
C PHE A 65 13.90 -2.28 -19.74
N GLN A 66 14.00 -1.53 -20.83
CA GLN A 66 14.33 -2.11 -22.15
C GLN A 66 15.67 -2.83 -22.14
N TYR A 67 16.70 -2.19 -21.59
CA TYR A 67 18.05 -2.76 -21.54
C TYR A 67 18.19 -3.82 -20.44
N ALA A 68 17.48 -3.70 -19.32
CA ALA A 68 17.44 -4.75 -18.30
C ALA A 68 16.82 -6.03 -18.88
N ASN A 69 15.73 -5.92 -19.63
CA ASN A 69 15.13 -7.10 -20.29
C ASN A 69 16.07 -7.72 -21.33
N LYS A 70 16.83 -6.91 -22.08
CA LYS A 70 17.86 -7.43 -23.01
C LYS A 70 18.99 -8.13 -22.26
N ALA A 71 19.41 -7.59 -21.11
CA ALA A 71 20.42 -8.22 -20.26
C ALA A 71 19.91 -9.54 -19.68
N LEU A 72 18.63 -9.63 -19.28
CA LEU A 72 18.03 -10.89 -18.83
C LEU A 72 17.98 -11.93 -19.96
N VAL A 73 17.65 -11.53 -21.19
CA VAL A 73 17.69 -12.44 -22.35
C VAL A 73 19.12 -12.90 -22.66
N GLU A 74 20.13 -12.03 -22.47
CA GLU A 74 21.55 -12.38 -22.64
C GLU A 74 22.04 -13.39 -21.59
N CYS A 75 21.43 -13.42 -20.41
CA CYS A 75 21.75 -14.39 -19.35
C CYS A 75 21.19 -15.79 -19.62
N ASP A 76 20.15 -15.92 -20.46
CA ASP A 76 19.48 -17.20 -20.76
C ASP A 76 19.04 -17.94 -19.48
N ASP A 77 19.49 -19.17 -19.26
CA ASP A 77 19.22 -19.96 -18.03
C ASP A 77 20.16 -19.61 -16.85
N GLU A 78 21.17 -18.76 -17.07
CA GLU A 78 22.11 -18.36 -16.03
C GLU A 78 21.57 -17.23 -15.15
N MET A 79 21.97 -17.25 -13.89
CA MET A 79 21.55 -16.26 -12.90
C MET A 79 22.02 -14.84 -13.30
N PRO A 80 21.12 -13.84 -13.36
CA PRO A 80 21.50 -12.52 -13.82
C PRO A 80 22.37 -11.80 -12.80
N PRO A 81 23.37 -11.00 -13.23
CA PRO A 81 24.26 -10.32 -12.30
C PRO A 81 23.51 -9.27 -11.45
N LEU A 82 24.02 -9.03 -10.23
CA LEU A 82 23.41 -8.11 -9.26
C LEU A 82 23.10 -6.72 -9.83
N CYS A 83 23.92 -6.21 -10.77
CA CYS A 83 23.72 -4.92 -11.40
C CYS A 83 22.41 -4.82 -12.20
N VAL A 84 21.93 -5.92 -12.78
CA VAL A 84 20.64 -6.00 -13.49
C VAL A 84 19.49 -5.87 -12.48
N LEU A 85 19.57 -6.59 -11.36
CA LEU A 85 18.61 -6.45 -10.26
C LEU A 85 18.63 -5.01 -9.69
N GLN A 86 19.80 -4.43 -9.44
CA GLN A 86 19.94 -3.05 -8.95
C GLN A 86 19.31 -2.04 -9.92
N ALA A 87 19.49 -2.20 -11.24
CA ALA A 87 18.85 -1.37 -12.25
C ALA A 87 17.31 -1.49 -12.20
N LEU A 88 16.80 -2.72 -12.09
CA LEU A 88 15.37 -3.00 -11.98
C LEU A 88 14.77 -2.47 -10.68
N ILE A 89 15.49 -2.54 -9.55
CA ILE A 89 15.06 -1.97 -8.26
C ILE A 89 14.82 -0.46 -8.40
N ILE A 90 15.80 0.28 -8.95
CA ILE A 90 15.69 1.74 -9.10
C ILE A 90 14.58 2.11 -10.08
N ALA A 91 14.51 1.42 -11.22
CA ALA A 91 13.49 1.68 -12.24
C ALA A 91 12.07 1.36 -11.72
N THR A 92 11.92 0.28 -10.95
CA THR A 92 10.65 -0.12 -10.32
C THR A 92 10.25 0.84 -9.22
N HIS A 93 11.18 1.27 -8.37
CA HIS A 93 10.93 2.29 -7.36
C HIS A 93 10.42 3.59 -7.99
N CYS A 94 11.00 4.03 -9.12
CA CYS A 94 10.50 5.18 -9.87
C CYS A 94 9.06 5.00 -10.36
N GLN A 95 8.69 3.79 -10.79
CA GLN A 95 7.31 3.51 -11.20
C GLN A 95 6.35 3.47 -10.01
N LEU A 96 6.73 2.81 -8.91
CA LEU A 96 5.92 2.72 -7.69
C LEU A 96 5.67 4.10 -7.05
N THR A 97 6.66 4.99 -7.10
CA THR A 97 6.56 6.39 -6.64
C THR A 97 5.44 7.15 -7.37
N ARG A 98 5.20 6.83 -8.64
CA ARG A 98 4.14 7.44 -9.45
C ARG A 98 2.77 6.78 -9.22
N GLY A 99 2.75 5.60 -8.62
CA GLY A 99 1.56 4.85 -8.25
C GLY A 99 1.70 3.34 -8.47
N VAL A 100 0.99 2.56 -7.66
CA VAL A 100 1.08 1.08 -7.66
C VAL A 100 0.16 0.45 -8.72
N ARG A 101 0.31 0.88 -9.97
CA ARG A 101 -0.46 0.40 -11.13
C ARG A 101 0.07 -0.94 -11.66
N GLY A 102 -0.67 -1.56 -12.59
CA GLY A 102 -0.34 -2.88 -13.11
C GLY A 102 1.09 -3.03 -13.66
N LYS A 103 1.62 -2.00 -14.33
CA LYS A 103 3.02 -2.01 -14.80
C LYS A 103 4.02 -2.07 -13.64
N ALA A 104 3.90 -1.14 -12.68
CA ALA A 104 4.77 -1.07 -11.52
C ALA A 104 4.70 -2.34 -10.66
N TRP A 105 3.49 -2.88 -10.47
CA TRP A 105 3.25 -4.11 -9.72
C TRP A 105 3.91 -5.33 -10.38
N ARG A 106 3.78 -5.47 -11.71
CA ARG A 106 4.45 -6.56 -12.45
C ARG A 106 5.98 -6.42 -12.41
N SER A 107 6.50 -5.20 -12.53
CA SER A 107 7.94 -4.93 -12.41
C SER A 107 8.48 -5.27 -11.02
N LEU A 108 7.72 -4.99 -9.96
CA LEU A 108 8.05 -5.44 -8.61
C LEU A 108 8.04 -6.97 -8.50
N GLY A 109 7.03 -7.64 -9.07
CA GLY A 109 6.99 -9.11 -9.12
C GLY A 109 8.16 -9.73 -9.90
N LEU A 110 8.75 -9.02 -10.87
CA LEU A 110 10.02 -9.42 -11.48
C LEU A 110 11.18 -9.27 -10.49
N CYS A 111 11.31 -8.13 -9.80
CA CYS A 111 12.36 -7.92 -8.80
C CYS A 111 12.33 -9.00 -7.69
N VAL A 112 11.14 -9.37 -7.21
CA VAL A 112 10.98 -10.43 -6.20
C VAL A 112 11.44 -11.79 -6.73
N ARG A 113 11.09 -12.15 -7.96
CA ARG A 113 11.57 -13.41 -8.58
C ARG A 113 13.08 -13.43 -8.74
N LEU A 114 13.68 -12.33 -9.18
CA LEU A 114 15.13 -12.22 -9.29
C LEU A 114 15.84 -12.32 -7.93
N VAL A 115 15.23 -11.78 -6.86
CA VAL A 115 15.75 -11.96 -5.49
C VAL A 115 15.78 -13.43 -5.07
N TYR A 116 14.75 -14.21 -5.43
CA TYR A 116 14.71 -15.64 -5.17
C TYR A 116 15.69 -16.42 -6.04
N GLU A 117 15.76 -16.12 -7.33
CA GLU A 117 16.70 -16.70 -8.29
C GLU A 117 18.14 -16.47 -7.86
N LEU A 118 18.45 -15.26 -7.39
CA LEU A 118 19.75 -14.90 -6.80
C LEU A 118 19.99 -15.47 -5.40
N SER A 119 19.04 -16.23 -4.86
CA SER A 119 19.06 -16.77 -3.49
C SER A 119 19.34 -15.73 -2.40
N LEU A 120 19.03 -14.44 -2.66
CA LEU A 120 19.34 -13.36 -1.70
C LEU A 120 18.52 -13.46 -0.42
N HIS A 121 17.37 -14.14 -0.46
CA HIS A 121 16.52 -14.41 0.69
C HIS A 121 17.16 -15.38 1.71
N GLN A 122 18.19 -16.13 1.30
CA GLN A 122 18.94 -17.07 2.13
C GLN A 122 20.44 -16.69 2.20
N LEU A 123 20.77 -15.44 1.89
CA LEU A 123 22.16 -14.97 1.76
C LEU A 123 23.00 -15.28 3.01
N ASP A 124 22.37 -15.26 4.18
CA ASP A 124 23.03 -15.33 5.47
C ASP A 124 22.73 -16.65 6.24
N SER A 125 22.17 -17.66 5.57
CA SER A 125 21.81 -18.96 6.16
C SER A 125 23.02 -19.78 6.62
N GLU A 126 24.14 -19.68 5.90
CA GLU A 126 25.37 -20.45 6.16
C GLU A 126 26.46 -19.64 6.90
N ILE A 127 26.12 -18.49 7.50
CA ILE A 127 27.13 -17.63 8.13
C ILE A 127 27.88 -18.36 9.24
N SER A 128 29.18 -18.53 9.02
CA SER A 128 30.17 -18.76 10.06
C SER A 128 30.39 -17.45 10.84
N ALA A 129 30.53 -17.54 12.16
CA ALA A 129 30.39 -16.42 13.12
C ALA A 129 31.28 -15.17 12.90
N ARG A 130 32.19 -15.15 11.93
CA ARG A 130 32.96 -13.97 11.49
C ARG A 130 33.24 -14.04 9.98
N PRO A 131 33.02 -12.95 9.22
CA PRO A 131 33.49 -12.88 7.85
C PRO A 131 35.02 -12.90 7.84
N THR A 132 35.60 -13.94 7.24
CA THR A 132 37.06 -14.09 7.10
C THR A 132 37.63 -13.12 6.06
N ASP A 133 36.79 -12.65 5.13
CA ASP A 133 37.13 -11.69 4.08
C ASP A 133 36.25 -10.44 4.15
N THR A 134 36.91 -9.28 4.24
CA THR A 134 36.26 -7.96 4.30
C THR A 134 35.63 -7.59 2.97
N GLN A 135 36.25 -7.92 1.84
CA GLN A 135 35.72 -7.62 0.51
C GLN A 135 34.43 -8.40 0.26
N GLN A 136 34.44 -9.70 0.58
CA GLN A 136 33.24 -10.52 0.55
C GLN A 136 32.13 -9.97 1.45
N TRP A 137 32.45 -9.58 2.69
CA TRP A 137 31.46 -8.99 3.60
C TRP A 137 30.82 -7.71 3.03
N GLN A 138 31.61 -6.82 2.41
CA GLN A 138 31.09 -5.61 1.76
C GLN A 138 30.20 -5.92 0.56
N ALA A 139 30.56 -6.93 -0.24
CA ALA A 139 29.76 -7.40 -1.36
C ALA A 139 28.43 -8.03 -0.89
N ASP A 140 28.46 -8.80 0.19
CA ASP A 140 27.25 -9.38 0.77
C ASP A 140 26.36 -8.31 1.39
N GLU A 141 26.91 -7.28 2.03
CA GLU A 141 26.13 -6.14 2.51
C GLU A 141 25.42 -5.38 1.36
N GLU A 142 26.04 -5.29 0.18
CA GLU A 142 25.41 -4.74 -1.01
C GLU A 142 24.20 -5.59 -1.46
N LYS A 143 24.34 -6.92 -1.45
CA LYS A 143 23.25 -7.85 -1.72
C LYS A 143 22.12 -7.76 -0.67
N ARG A 144 22.45 -7.66 0.62
CA ARG A 144 21.46 -7.45 1.70
C ARG A 144 20.65 -6.19 1.42
N ARG A 145 21.31 -5.08 1.05
CA ARG A 145 20.64 -3.82 0.75
C ARG A 145 19.74 -3.90 -0.49
N ALA A 146 20.13 -4.65 -1.51
CA ALA A 146 19.27 -4.93 -2.66
C ALA A 146 18.02 -5.73 -2.24
N PHE A 147 18.18 -6.79 -1.45
CA PHE A 147 17.08 -7.57 -0.89
C PHE A 147 16.10 -6.69 -0.09
N TRP A 148 16.63 -5.91 0.87
CA TRP A 148 15.82 -5.06 1.73
C TRP A 148 15.13 -3.90 0.99
N ALA A 149 15.68 -3.44 -0.13
CA ALA A 149 15.01 -2.49 -1.01
C ALA A 149 13.78 -3.12 -1.69
N VAL A 150 13.88 -4.37 -2.15
CA VAL A 150 12.74 -5.10 -2.73
C VAL A 150 11.67 -5.39 -1.66
N PHE A 151 12.09 -5.78 -0.46
CA PHE A 151 11.20 -5.97 0.69
C PHE A 151 10.38 -4.72 1.02
N GLU A 152 11.02 -3.55 1.04
CA GLU A 152 10.32 -2.29 1.27
C GLU A 152 9.30 -1.98 0.17
N MET A 153 9.68 -2.15 -1.09
CA MET A 153 8.78 -1.96 -2.23
C MET A 153 7.58 -2.90 -2.16
N ASP A 154 7.79 -4.17 -1.76
CA ASP A 154 6.73 -5.16 -1.61
C ASP A 154 5.75 -4.82 -0.49
N ILE A 155 6.25 -4.39 0.68
CA ILE A 155 5.38 -3.87 1.75
C ILE A 155 4.55 -2.70 1.26
N PHE A 156 5.18 -1.69 0.64
CA PHE A 156 4.49 -0.49 0.18
C PHE A 156 3.39 -0.84 -0.84
N ALA A 157 3.75 -1.61 -1.86
CA ALA A 157 2.85 -1.93 -2.95
C ALA A 157 1.70 -2.85 -2.52
N SER A 158 1.99 -3.89 -1.73
CA SER A 158 0.97 -4.81 -1.20
C SER A 158 0.03 -4.12 -0.21
N THR A 159 0.50 -3.13 0.55
CA THR A 159 -0.33 -2.32 1.45
C THR A 159 -1.32 -1.48 0.66
N ILE A 160 -0.84 -0.74 -0.35
CA ILE A 160 -1.72 0.08 -1.20
C ILE A 160 -2.74 -0.77 -1.97
N ARG A 161 -2.33 -1.96 -2.41
CA ARG A 161 -3.22 -2.88 -3.16
C ARG A 161 -4.11 -3.73 -2.27
N GLN A 162 -3.94 -3.70 -0.95
CA GLN A 162 -4.61 -4.60 0.00
C GLN A 162 -4.44 -6.08 -0.38
N THR A 163 -3.21 -6.45 -0.76
CA THR A 163 -2.83 -7.83 -1.08
C THR A 163 -1.81 -8.38 -0.08
N PRO A 164 -1.63 -9.71 -0.04
CA PRO A 164 -0.46 -10.32 0.59
C PRO A 164 0.85 -9.78 -0.01
N THR A 165 1.93 -9.85 0.78
CA THR A 165 3.30 -9.64 0.31
C THR A 165 3.71 -10.79 -0.60
N ALA A 166 4.52 -10.50 -1.62
CA ALA A 166 5.11 -11.52 -2.48
C ALA A 166 6.37 -12.13 -1.86
N ILE A 167 7.06 -11.40 -0.99
CA ILE A 167 8.13 -11.95 -0.16
C ILE A 167 7.52 -12.74 0.99
N ASP A 168 7.96 -13.99 1.13
CA ASP A 168 7.62 -14.82 2.28
C ASP A 168 8.55 -14.48 3.45
N TRP A 169 7.96 -13.99 4.53
CA TRP A 169 8.69 -13.57 5.72
C TRP A 169 9.18 -14.74 6.58
N ALA A 170 8.62 -15.93 6.40
CA ALA A 170 8.99 -17.11 7.18
C ALA A 170 10.31 -17.75 6.70
N HIS A 171 10.67 -17.54 5.43
CA HIS A 171 11.83 -18.15 4.78
C HIS A 171 12.94 -17.13 4.49
N MET A 172 13.03 -16.08 5.31
CA MET A 172 14.01 -15.02 5.15
C MET A 172 15.16 -15.19 6.14
N GLU A 173 16.34 -15.51 5.62
CA GLU A 173 17.60 -15.61 6.34
C GLU A 173 18.56 -14.56 5.79
N VAL A 174 18.21 -13.29 6.05
CA VAL A 174 18.97 -12.10 5.66
C VAL A 174 19.14 -11.20 6.88
N LEU A 175 20.38 -10.86 7.21
CA LEU A 175 20.72 -9.91 8.26
C LEU A 175 20.22 -8.52 7.89
N LEU A 176 19.76 -7.76 8.90
CA LEU A 176 19.41 -6.36 8.71
C LEU A 176 20.65 -5.55 8.26
N PRO A 177 20.47 -4.49 7.44
CA PRO A 177 21.60 -3.70 6.96
C PRO A 177 22.38 -3.08 8.12
N VAL A 178 23.70 -2.97 7.98
CA VAL A 178 24.54 -2.29 8.96
C VAL A 178 24.61 -0.78 8.66
N ASP A 179 25.28 -0.04 9.54
CA ASP A 179 25.49 1.39 9.35
C ASP A 179 26.34 1.68 8.10
N ASN A 180 26.08 2.80 7.41
CA ASN A 180 26.80 3.15 6.19
C ASN A 180 28.29 3.38 6.46
N ALA A 181 28.65 3.98 7.60
CA ALA A 181 30.06 4.24 7.92
C ALA A 181 30.84 2.92 8.03
N ASN A 182 30.28 1.92 8.71
CA ASN A 182 30.87 0.60 8.84
C ASN A 182 31.00 -0.11 7.49
N TRP A 183 29.93 -0.06 6.67
CA TRP A 183 29.95 -0.66 5.34
C TRP A 183 31.01 -0.02 4.42
N PHE A 184 31.03 1.31 4.35
CA PHE A 184 31.93 2.08 3.51
C PHE A 184 33.40 1.94 3.91
N GLN A 185 33.67 1.78 5.21
CA GLN A 185 35.02 1.56 5.73
C GLN A 185 35.46 0.09 5.69
N GLY A 186 34.59 -0.84 5.29
CA GLY A 186 34.91 -2.26 5.34
C GLY A 186 35.11 -2.77 6.77
N GLN A 187 34.31 -2.28 7.72
CA GLN A 187 34.34 -2.72 9.11
C GLN A 187 33.13 -3.61 9.39
N PRO A 188 33.30 -4.95 9.46
CA PRO A 188 32.24 -5.85 9.84
C PRO A 188 31.62 -5.47 11.18
N ALA A 189 30.30 -5.34 11.19
CA ALA A 189 29.53 -4.97 12.38
C ALA A 189 28.47 -6.03 12.68
N PRO A 190 28.13 -6.25 13.97
CA PRO A 190 27.06 -7.16 14.34
C PRO A 190 25.71 -6.69 13.80
N SER A 191 24.88 -7.65 13.41
CA SER A 191 23.50 -7.43 12.97
C SER A 191 22.64 -8.62 13.41
N CYS A 192 21.34 -8.55 13.14
CA CYS A 192 20.39 -9.62 13.45
C CYS A 192 19.44 -9.87 12.28
N PHE A 193 18.84 -11.05 12.25
CA PHE A 193 17.71 -11.35 11.38
C PHE A 193 16.45 -10.59 11.84
N MET A 194 15.48 -10.45 10.95
CA MET A 194 14.18 -9.92 11.33
C MET A 194 13.33 -11.02 11.98
N ASP A 195 13.13 -10.94 13.29
CA ASP A 195 12.40 -11.92 14.10
C ASP A 195 11.06 -12.35 13.48
N ALA A 196 10.71 -13.64 13.63
CA ALA A 196 9.42 -14.17 13.19
C ALA A 196 8.25 -13.49 13.91
N ASP A 197 8.39 -13.24 15.22
CA ASP A 197 7.47 -12.40 15.97
C ASP A 197 7.87 -10.92 15.82
N LYS A 198 7.10 -10.19 15.02
CA LYS A 198 7.34 -8.75 14.79
C LYS A 198 7.24 -7.90 16.05
N ASN A 199 6.64 -8.41 17.13
CA ASN A 199 6.63 -7.73 18.43
C ASN A 199 7.99 -7.75 19.14
N GLN A 200 8.91 -8.65 18.76
CA GLN A 200 10.24 -8.81 19.36
C GLN A 200 11.37 -8.27 18.47
N CYS A 201 11.11 -7.93 17.20
CA CYS A 201 12.15 -7.43 16.28
C CYS A 201 12.95 -6.24 16.83
N TRP A 202 12.34 -5.33 17.58
CA TRP A 202 13.04 -4.18 18.18
C TRP A 202 14.08 -4.63 19.21
N LYS A 203 13.80 -5.70 19.94
CA LYS A 203 14.67 -6.23 20.99
C LYS A 203 15.88 -6.94 20.38
N ALA A 204 15.65 -7.80 19.39
CA ALA A 204 16.74 -8.44 18.63
C ALA A 204 17.68 -7.41 18.00
N LEU A 205 17.12 -6.33 17.43
CA LEU A 205 17.91 -5.24 16.86
C LEU A 205 18.71 -4.49 17.93
N GLN A 206 18.10 -4.17 19.08
CA GLN A 206 18.78 -3.54 20.20
C GLN A 206 19.91 -4.41 20.76
N ASP A 207 19.64 -5.70 20.97
CA ASP A 207 20.59 -6.67 21.54
C ASP A 207 21.79 -6.89 20.60
N SER A 208 21.60 -6.76 19.27
CA SER A 208 22.69 -6.81 18.29
C SER A 208 23.62 -5.60 18.32
N GLY A 209 23.19 -4.49 18.93
CA GLY A 209 23.93 -3.22 18.92
C GLY A 209 23.89 -2.47 17.58
N ASN A 210 23.16 -2.96 16.57
CA ASN A 210 23.11 -2.35 15.24
C ASN A 210 22.45 -0.95 15.30
N GLN A 211 23.23 0.07 14.91
CA GLN A 211 22.83 1.48 14.91
C GLN A 211 22.29 1.96 13.55
N SER A 212 22.19 1.08 12.54
CA SER A 212 21.81 1.47 11.18
C SER A 212 20.43 2.10 11.13
N PRO A 213 20.28 3.35 10.66
CA PRO A 213 18.97 3.96 10.50
C PRO A 213 18.04 3.15 9.58
N LYS A 214 18.62 2.47 8.59
CA LYS A 214 17.86 1.63 7.66
C LYS A 214 17.29 0.39 8.35
N ALA A 215 18.06 -0.28 9.22
CA ALA A 215 17.58 -1.42 9.99
C ALA A 215 16.41 -1.04 10.91
N TRP A 216 16.54 0.07 11.64
CA TRP A 216 15.48 0.59 12.51
C TRP A 216 14.21 0.97 11.71
N PHE A 217 14.37 1.57 10.54
CA PHE A 217 13.25 1.84 9.63
C PHE A 217 12.55 0.55 9.15
N LEU A 218 13.30 -0.49 8.78
CA LEU A 218 12.74 -1.77 8.30
C LEU A 218 11.93 -2.47 9.40
N VAL A 219 12.39 -2.44 10.65
CA VAL A 219 11.66 -2.99 11.80
C VAL A 219 10.31 -2.31 11.97
N ILE A 220 10.26 -0.97 12.04
CA ILE A 220 8.98 -0.27 12.20
C ILE A 220 8.07 -0.41 10.96
N ASN A 221 8.63 -0.49 9.75
CA ASN A 221 7.88 -0.74 8.52
C ASN A 221 7.23 -2.14 8.52
N SER A 222 7.92 -3.15 9.07
CA SER A 222 7.33 -4.48 9.24
C SER A 222 6.16 -4.47 10.24
N MET A 223 6.29 -3.75 11.36
CA MET A 223 5.21 -3.58 12.34
C MET A 223 4.01 -2.84 11.73
N MET A 224 4.25 -1.82 10.90
CA MET A 224 3.21 -1.13 10.14
C MET A 224 2.41 -2.08 9.26
N LYS A 225 3.07 -2.95 8.50
CA LYS A 225 2.38 -3.92 7.63
C LYS A 225 1.54 -4.91 8.44
N VAL A 226 2.03 -5.38 9.59
CA VAL A 226 1.26 -6.25 10.50
C VAL A 226 0.05 -5.52 11.04
N ALA A 227 0.20 -4.27 11.50
CA ALA A 227 -0.90 -3.43 11.96
C ALA A 227 -1.96 -3.25 10.87
N HIS A 228 -1.54 -2.93 9.65
CA HIS A 228 -2.42 -2.80 8.50
C HIS A 228 -3.20 -4.09 8.23
N TYR A 229 -2.52 -5.24 8.21
CA TYR A 229 -3.16 -6.54 7.94
C TYR A 229 -4.21 -6.92 8.99
N ILE A 230 -3.91 -6.71 10.28
CA ILE A 230 -4.87 -6.98 11.37
C ILE A 230 -6.08 -6.05 11.24
N SER A 231 -5.84 -4.75 11.04
CA SER A 231 -6.89 -3.75 10.92
C SER A 231 -7.79 -3.94 9.68
N ASP A 232 -7.25 -4.45 8.56
CA ASP A 232 -8.01 -4.65 7.33
C ASP A 232 -8.76 -5.99 7.29
N SER A 233 -8.17 -7.06 7.83
CA SER A 233 -8.87 -8.35 8.01
C SER A 233 -10.16 -8.18 8.80
N GLN A 234 -10.17 -7.25 9.77
CA GLN A 234 -11.34 -6.96 10.59
C GLN A 234 -12.47 -6.31 9.80
N ARG A 235 -12.16 -5.58 8.73
CA ARG A 235 -13.15 -4.96 7.85
C ARG A 235 -13.83 -5.99 6.95
N LEU A 236 -13.06 -6.90 6.36
CA LEU A 236 -13.60 -7.96 5.50
C LEU A 236 -14.57 -8.86 6.28
N SER A 237 -14.25 -9.19 7.53
CA SER A 237 -15.15 -9.93 8.41
C SER A 237 -16.36 -9.11 8.89
N ALA A 238 -16.26 -7.78 8.94
CA ALA A 238 -17.35 -6.93 9.37
C ALA A 238 -18.48 -6.84 8.32
N MET A 239 -18.12 -6.90 7.04
CA MET A 239 -18.99 -6.73 5.87
C MET A 239 -19.70 -8.05 5.45
N GLY A 240 -19.27 -9.20 5.98
CA GLY A 240 -19.94 -10.49 5.78
C GLY A 240 -21.31 -10.54 6.46
N ASN A 241 -22.37 -10.74 5.67
CA ASN A 241 -23.76 -10.81 6.11
C ASN A 241 -23.96 -11.95 7.13
N SER A 242 -24.48 -11.59 8.30
CA SER A 242 -24.61 -12.44 9.48
C SER A 242 -25.77 -13.45 9.36
N GLY A 243 -25.42 -14.74 9.24
CA GLY A 243 -26.28 -15.83 9.70
C GLY A 243 -26.16 -16.00 11.22
N HIS A 244 -27.27 -16.30 11.89
CA HIS A 244 -27.44 -16.28 13.36
C HIS A 244 -26.54 -17.25 14.17
N GLN A 245 -25.69 -18.07 13.55
CA GLN A 245 -24.75 -18.98 14.22
C GLN A 245 -23.29 -18.48 14.32
N GLN A 246 -22.91 -17.38 13.67
CA GLN A 246 -21.51 -16.89 13.63
C GLN A 246 -21.14 -15.84 14.70
N SER A 247 -22.08 -15.44 15.57
CA SER A 247 -21.89 -14.36 16.55
C SER A 247 -20.77 -14.64 17.57
N SER A 248 -20.67 -15.88 18.07
CA SER A 248 -19.66 -16.27 19.07
C SER A 248 -18.23 -16.29 18.49
N GLN A 249 -18.03 -16.87 17.30
CA GLN A 249 -16.73 -16.88 16.62
C GLN A 249 -16.28 -15.48 16.17
N ARG A 250 -17.21 -14.60 15.80
CA ARG A 250 -16.89 -13.22 15.39
C ARG A 250 -16.44 -12.38 16.59
N THR A 251 -17.01 -12.59 17.77
CA THR A 251 -16.62 -11.86 18.99
C THR A 251 -15.25 -12.31 19.51
N THR A 252 -14.94 -13.60 19.49
CA THR A 252 -13.60 -14.10 19.84
C THR A 252 -12.53 -13.57 18.90
N TRP A 253 -12.76 -13.60 17.60
CA TRP A 253 -11.78 -13.15 16.61
C TRP A 253 -11.52 -11.63 16.64
N VAL A 254 -12.55 -10.81 16.92
CA VAL A 254 -12.38 -9.36 17.13
C VAL A 254 -11.54 -9.08 18.38
N GLU A 255 -11.78 -9.81 19.46
CA GLU A 255 -11.03 -9.68 20.71
C GLU A 255 -9.57 -10.13 20.54
N GLU A 256 -9.31 -11.23 19.83
CA GLU A 256 -7.96 -11.67 19.48
C GLU A 256 -7.20 -10.62 18.67
N SER A 257 -7.86 -10.03 17.67
CA SER A 257 -7.26 -8.99 16.84
C SER A 257 -6.96 -7.72 17.64
N ARG A 258 -7.85 -7.35 18.58
CA ARG A 258 -7.63 -6.25 19.53
C ARG A 258 -6.40 -6.51 20.41
N GLN A 259 -6.27 -7.72 20.96
CA GLN A 259 -5.12 -8.11 21.77
C GLN A 259 -3.82 -8.11 20.94
N LYS A 260 -3.87 -8.54 19.67
CA LYS A 260 -2.72 -8.47 18.76
C LYS A 260 -2.30 -7.01 18.49
N LEU A 261 -3.26 -6.11 18.25
CA LEU A 261 -2.99 -4.68 18.08
C LEU A 261 -2.44 -4.02 19.35
N GLU A 262 -2.92 -4.41 20.53
CA GLU A 262 -2.42 -3.92 21.82
C GLU A 262 -0.98 -4.39 22.08
N LYS A 263 -0.68 -5.67 21.83
CA LYS A 263 0.69 -6.21 21.87
C LYS A 263 1.61 -5.44 20.92
N LEU A 264 1.15 -5.18 19.71
CA LEU A 264 1.90 -4.40 18.71
C LEU A 264 2.09 -2.95 19.13
N GLY A 265 1.08 -2.31 19.74
CA GLY A 265 1.19 -0.97 20.31
C GLY A 265 2.26 -0.88 21.41
N ASN A 266 2.31 -1.88 22.29
CA ASN A 266 3.37 -1.99 23.29
C ASN A 266 4.75 -2.20 22.64
N ALA A 267 4.85 -3.04 21.60
CA ALA A 267 6.08 -3.23 20.85
C ALA A 267 6.57 -1.94 20.17
N VAL A 268 5.68 -1.14 19.59
CA VAL A 268 6.02 0.18 19.01
C VAL A 268 6.49 1.17 20.08
N ARG A 269 5.90 1.10 21.29
CA ARG A 269 6.37 1.89 22.43
C ARG A 269 7.78 1.46 22.86
N CYS A 270 8.04 0.16 22.97
CA CYS A 270 9.36 -0.37 23.27
C CYS A 270 10.39 0.00 22.18
N PHE A 271 10.02 -0.13 20.90
CA PHE A 271 10.82 0.34 19.77
C PHE A 271 11.23 1.81 19.95
N SER A 272 10.29 2.68 20.28
CA SER A 272 10.56 4.12 20.49
C SER A 272 11.50 4.37 21.68
N LEU A 273 11.43 3.55 22.72
CA LEU A 273 12.28 3.62 23.91
C LEU A 273 13.66 3.00 23.70
N ALA A 274 13.79 2.03 22.79
CA ALA A 274 15.03 1.35 22.43
C ALA A 274 15.81 2.07 21.33
N LEU A 275 15.13 2.89 20.51
CA LEU A 275 15.70 3.61 19.39
C LEU A 275 16.95 4.42 19.83
N PRO A 276 18.09 4.35 19.12
CA PRO A 276 19.27 5.13 19.43
C PRO A 276 18.99 6.63 19.54
N ALA A 277 19.66 7.33 20.45
CA ALA A 277 19.40 8.75 20.71
C ALA A 277 19.55 9.62 19.46
N HIS A 278 20.55 9.35 18.62
CA HIS A 278 20.78 10.09 17.38
C HIS A 278 19.75 9.79 16.27
N LEU A 279 18.93 8.73 16.43
CA LEU A 279 17.82 8.38 15.53
C LEU A 279 16.46 8.85 16.04
N ARG A 280 16.40 9.48 17.22
CA ARG A 280 15.16 10.04 17.78
C ARG A 280 14.92 11.44 17.25
N TYR A 281 13.68 11.67 16.84
CA TYR A 281 13.17 13.00 16.55
C TYR A 281 12.72 13.66 17.86
N TYR A 282 13.29 14.83 18.15
CA TYR A 282 13.09 15.67 19.34
C TYR A 282 12.42 17.00 18.99
N ASP A 283 11.57 17.02 17.95
CA ASP A 283 10.93 18.23 17.46
C ASP A 283 11.94 19.30 16.97
N GLN A 284 13.15 18.88 16.57
CA GLN A 284 14.16 19.76 15.99
C GLN A 284 13.81 20.13 14.54
N TYR A 285 14.35 21.26 14.09
CA TYR A 285 14.23 21.67 12.69
C TYR A 285 15.14 20.82 11.78
N LEU A 286 14.59 20.29 10.68
CA LEU A 286 15.30 19.45 9.72
C LEU A 286 15.62 20.25 8.44
N SER A 287 16.88 20.66 8.29
CA SER A 287 17.35 21.50 7.17
C SER A 287 17.65 20.76 5.87
N PHE A 288 17.79 19.43 5.91
CA PHE A 288 18.28 18.58 4.81
C PHE A 288 19.52 19.12 4.05
N GLY A 289 20.47 19.71 4.79
CA GLY A 289 21.64 20.39 4.21
C GLY A 289 22.52 19.49 3.34
N ALA A 290 23.24 20.13 2.40
CA ALA A 290 24.13 19.45 1.47
C ALA A 290 25.26 18.69 2.21
N PRO A 291 25.86 17.66 1.57
CA PRO A 291 27.03 16.99 2.12
C PRO A 291 28.17 17.98 2.37
N VAL A 292 28.80 17.91 3.54
CA VAL A 292 30.02 18.66 3.86
C VAL A 292 31.22 17.78 3.51
N GLN A 293 32.25 18.36 2.85
CA GLN A 293 33.47 17.63 2.49
C GLN A 293 34.09 16.96 3.73
N GLY A 294 34.40 15.66 3.62
CA GLY A 294 35.06 14.88 4.67
C GLY A 294 34.14 14.15 5.66
N GLN A 295 32.81 14.38 5.62
CA GLN A 295 31.87 13.56 6.38
C GLN A 295 31.40 12.35 5.57
N LEU A 296 31.39 11.17 6.21
CA LEU A 296 30.92 9.92 5.59
C LEU A 296 29.41 9.89 5.38
N GLU A 297 28.66 10.53 6.28
CA GLU A 297 27.22 10.71 6.14
C GLU A 297 26.87 12.18 5.98
N SER A 298 26.11 12.49 4.94
CA SER A 298 25.59 13.84 4.74
C SER A 298 24.49 14.16 5.76
N GLN A 299 24.40 15.43 6.18
CA GLN A 299 23.28 15.93 7.00
C GLN A 299 21.93 15.60 6.36
N ARG A 300 21.83 15.64 5.02
CA ARG A 300 20.65 15.21 4.26
C ARG A 300 20.25 13.76 4.55
N GLN A 301 21.20 12.84 4.58
CA GLN A 301 20.93 11.42 4.86
C GLN A 301 20.47 11.22 6.31
N GLN A 302 21.10 11.91 7.26
CA GLN A 302 20.73 11.86 8.67
C GLN A 302 19.29 12.38 8.88
N HIS A 303 18.98 13.55 8.33
CA HIS A 303 17.63 14.15 8.43
C HIS A 303 16.57 13.30 7.71
N CYS A 304 16.88 12.70 6.56
CA CYS A 304 15.96 11.76 5.90
C CYS A 304 15.70 10.52 6.73
N SER A 305 16.73 9.95 7.35
CA SER A 305 16.57 8.79 8.23
C SER A 305 15.68 9.09 9.43
N LEU A 306 15.92 10.23 10.12
CA LEU A 306 15.08 10.72 11.21
C LEU A 306 13.61 10.89 10.77
N TYR A 307 13.42 11.56 9.63
CA TYR A 307 12.10 11.79 9.06
C TYR A 307 11.37 10.48 8.76
N ASN A 308 12.05 9.55 8.07
CA ASN A 308 11.46 8.29 7.63
C ASN A 308 11.06 7.41 8.83
N ILE A 309 11.94 7.27 9.82
CA ILE A 309 11.65 6.49 11.04
C ILE A 309 10.45 7.10 11.76
N PHE A 310 10.48 8.41 12.02
CA PHE A 310 9.42 9.08 12.77
C PHE A 310 8.07 9.01 12.06
N VAL A 311 8.02 9.32 10.76
CA VAL A 311 6.77 9.27 9.98
C VAL A 311 6.23 7.84 9.87
N MET A 312 7.10 6.83 9.70
CA MET A 312 6.68 5.43 9.70
C MET A 312 6.16 4.98 11.07
N THR A 313 6.75 5.47 12.17
CA THR A 313 6.22 5.26 13.53
C THR A 313 4.82 5.85 13.67
N GLN A 314 4.58 7.08 13.17
CA GLN A 314 3.23 7.67 13.19
C GLN A 314 2.26 6.90 12.29
N LEU A 315 2.67 6.45 11.10
CA LEU A 315 1.84 5.61 10.24
C LEU A 315 1.44 4.30 10.94
N THR A 316 2.38 3.67 11.63
CA THR A 316 2.13 2.45 12.42
C THR A 316 1.08 2.72 13.50
N ARG A 317 1.22 3.82 14.25
CA ARG A 317 0.21 4.25 15.25
C ARG A 317 -1.16 4.49 14.63
N LEU A 318 -1.21 5.15 13.46
CA LEU A 318 -2.46 5.33 12.71
C LEU A 318 -3.09 3.97 12.38
N MET A 319 -2.31 3.00 11.88
CA MET A 319 -2.83 1.67 11.54
C MET A 319 -3.32 0.88 12.76
N ILE A 320 -2.64 1.00 13.91
CA ILE A 320 -3.03 0.36 15.16
C ILE A 320 -4.36 0.92 15.69
N HIS A 321 -4.49 2.24 15.73
CA HIS A 321 -5.67 2.89 16.33
C HIS A 321 -6.84 3.07 15.36
N ARG A 322 -6.65 2.83 14.06
CA ARG A 322 -7.67 3.01 13.02
C ARG A 322 -8.98 2.29 13.35
N TYR A 323 -8.88 1.04 13.80
CA TYR A 323 -10.07 0.22 14.06
C TYR A 323 -10.88 0.76 15.24
N ASP A 324 -10.26 0.89 16.41
CA ASP A 324 -10.93 1.35 17.63
C ASP A 324 -11.41 2.80 17.54
N ALA A 325 -10.76 3.63 16.72
CA ALA A 325 -11.17 5.01 16.50
C ALA A 325 -12.51 5.13 15.75
N PHE A 326 -12.85 4.15 14.90
CA PHE A 326 -14.01 4.24 13.99
C PHE A 326 -14.99 3.08 14.14
N ARG A 327 -14.87 2.28 15.20
CA ARG A 327 -15.83 1.21 15.51
C ARG A 327 -17.23 1.79 15.74
N PRO A 328 -18.28 1.26 15.08
CA PRO A 328 -19.65 1.57 15.44
C PRO A 328 -19.87 1.14 16.89
N GLN A 329 -20.21 2.08 17.78
CA GLN A 329 -20.66 1.75 19.12
C GLN A 329 -21.98 0.97 18.99
N SER A 330 -21.90 -0.35 18.88
CA SER A 330 -23.01 -1.20 19.31
C SER A 330 -23.20 -0.87 20.78
N ARG A 331 -24.35 -0.27 21.12
CA ARG A 331 -24.80 -0.02 22.49
C ARG A 331 -24.20 -1.07 23.41
N GLN A 332 -23.22 -0.68 24.22
CA GLN A 332 -22.77 -1.53 25.30
C GLN A 332 -24.01 -1.85 26.10
N SER A 333 -24.38 -3.11 26.07
CA SER A 333 -25.43 -3.69 26.86
C SER A 333 -25.15 -3.30 28.30
N ASP A 334 -26.04 -2.53 28.89
CA ASP A 334 -26.22 -2.44 30.34
C ASP A 334 -26.50 -3.85 30.87
N ILE A 335 -25.45 -4.64 31.06
CA ILE A 335 -25.49 -5.91 31.77
C ILE A 335 -24.28 -5.92 32.68
N ASN A 336 -24.33 -5.07 33.70
CA ASN A 336 -23.80 -5.36 35.05
C ASN A 336 -24.16 -4.20 35.99
N ALA A 337 -25.45 -4.06 36.26
CA ALA A 337 -25.94 -3.40 37.47
C ALA A 337 -27.16 -4.17 37.97
N GLY A 338 -26.91 -5.39 38.47
CA GLY A 338 -27.85 -6.04 39.37
C GLY A 338 -27.85 -5.29 40.70
N SER A 339 -28.60 -4.20 40.81
CA SER A 339 -28.96 -3.57 42.08
C SER A 339 -30.28 -2.80 41.92
N ARG A 340 -31.16 -3.03 42.89
CA ARG A 340 -32.61 -2.79 42.93
C ARG A 340 -33.07 -1.35 42.62
N PRO A 341 -34.33 -1.15 42.17
CA PRO A 341 -34.90 0.17 41.92
C PRO A 341 -35.30 0.84 43.25
N GLY A 342 -34.72 2.01 43.52
CA GLY A 342 -35.11 2.89 44.62
C GLY A 342 -34.64 4.30 44.33
N ASP A 343 -35.58 5.13 43.91
CA ASP A 343 -35.60 6.60 43.91
C ASP A 343 -34.26 7.34 44.01
N VAL A 344 -33.74 7.80 42.86
CA VAL A 344 -33.05 9.11 42.79
C VAL A 344 -33.45 9.79 41.49
N ALA A 345 -34.36 10.75 41.59
CA ALA A 345 -34.59 11.76 40.58
C ALA A 345 -33.31 12.59 40.41
N GLY A 346 -32.73 12.59 39.21
CA GLY A 346 -31.52 13.38 38.91
C GLY A 346 -30.52 12.75 37.93
N ALA A 347 -30.87 11.67 37.21
CA ALA A 347 -30.02 11.17 36.14
C ALA A 347 -30.05 12.16 34.96
N ILE A 348 -29.03 13.03 34.89
CA ILE A 348 -28.66 13.74 33.66
C ILE A 348 -28.57 12.68 32.55
N PRO A 349 -29.25 12.85 31.40
CA PRO A 349 -29.09 11.91 30.30
C PRO A 349 -27.62 11.96 29.87
N PHE A 350 -26.87 10.91 30.20
CA PHE A 350 -25.52 10.71 29.70
C PHE A 350 -25.63 10.61 28.18
N ASN A 351 -25.20 11.68 27.50
CA ASN A 351 -25.18 11.74 26.07
C ASN A 351 -24.04 10.82 25.58
N PRO A 352 -24.31 9.75 24.79
CA PRO A 352 -23.27 8.80 24.34
C PRO A 352 -22.20 9.44 23.44
N GLN A 353 -22.41 10.70 23.04
CA GLN A 353 -21.59 11.46 22.09
C GLN A 353 -20.47 12.29 22.76
N ASP A 354 -20.32 12.27 24.09
CA ASP A 354 -19.48 13.23 24.83
C ASP A 354 -18.09 12.76 25.26
N THR A 355 -17.62 11.59 24.83
CA THR A 355 -16.24 11.15 25.12
C THR A 355 -15.53 10.70 23.86
N GLU A 356 -14.61 11.54 23.38
CA GLU A 356 -13.60 11.13 22.41
C GLU A 356 -12.86 9.90 22.97
N SER A 357 -13.00 8.76 22.31
CA SER A 357 -12.38 7.52 22.75
C SER A 357 -10.86 7.72 22.86
N ALA A 358 -10.21 7.05 23.82
CA ALA A 358 -8.75 7.10 23.94
C ALA A 358 -8.05 6.73 22.62
N ALA A 359 -8.62 5.80 21.84
CA ALA A 359 -8.11 5.42 20.52
C ALA A 359 -8.25 6.54 19.49
N GLN A 360 -9.35 7.30 19.49
CA GLN A 360 -9.54 8.47 18.61
C GLN A 360 -8.51 9.56 18.92
N ARG A 361 -8.28 9.84 20.21
CA ARG A 361 -7.23 10.78 20.64
C ARG A 361 -5.86 10.37 20.13
N GLN A 362 -5.49 9.10 20.31
CA GLN A 362 -4.20 8.57 19.83
C GLN A 362 -4.08 8.60 18.30
N TYR A 363 -5.19 8.35 17.59
CA TYR A 363 -5.25 8.44 16.14
C TYR A 363 -5.02 9.88 15.63
N TYR A 364 -5.67 10.87 16.25
CA TYR A 364 -5.45 12.28 15.92
C TYR A 364 -4.07 12.79 16.34
N GLU A 365 -3.55 12.32 17.47
CA GLU A 365 -2.20 12.67 17.95
C GLU A 365 -1.12 12.19 16.97
N ALA A 366 -1.27 10.98 16.40
CA ALA A 366 -0.36 10.48 15.38
C ALA A 366 -0.37 11.34 14.10
N ALA A 367 -1.56 11.78 13.65
CA ALA A 367 -1.69 12.71 12.52
C ALA A 367 -1.09 14.10 12.83
N ASP A 368 -1.29 14.61 14.05
CA ASP A 368 -0.67 15.85 14.52
C ASP A 368 0.86 15.72 14.60
N GLY A 369 1.40 14.54 14.90
CA GLY A 369 2.82 14.24 14.83
C GLY A 369 3.40 14.38 13.41
N ILE A 370 2.69 13.87 12.39
CA ILE A 370 3.07 14.02 10.98
C ILE A 370 3.06 15.49 10.57
N LEU A 371 2.03 16.24 10.95
CA LEU A 371 1.97 17.69 10.72
C LEU A 371 3.18 18.41 11.33
N ARG A 372 3.56 18.02 12.55
CA ARG A 372 4.65 18.66 13.27
C ARG A 372 5.98 18.51 12.55
N ILE A 373 6.36 17.29 12.17
CA ILE A 373 7.64 17.08 11.48
C ILE A 373 7.65 17.71 10.08
N VAL A 374 6.52 17.72 9.37
CA VAL A 374 6.37 18.44 8.09
C VAL A 374 6.59 19.95 8.29
N SER A 375 5.99 20.53 9.33
CA SER A 375 6.11 21.96 9.62
C SER A 375 7.50 22.37 10.14
N GLN A 376 8.24 21.41 10.72
CA GLN A 376 9.60 21.59 11.22
C GLN A 376 10.67 21.14 10.22
N SER A 377 10.31 20.95 8.95
CA SER A 377 11.26 20.60 7.89
C SER A 377 11.41 21.77 6.92
N CYS A 378 12.56 21.88 6.27
CA CYS A 378 12.77 22.89 5.24
C CYS A 378 11.81 22.71 4.07
N GLU A 379 11.53 23.77 3.31
CA GLU A 379 10.53 23.74 2.23
C GLU A 379 10.79 22.64 1.18
N GLU A 380 12.06 22.38 0.85
CA GLU A 380 12.47 21.40 -0.15
C GLU A 380 12.66 19.97 0.41
N HIS A 381 12.31 19.72 1.68
CA HIS A 381 12.47 18.40 2.31
C HIS A 381 11.81 17.27 1.51
N ILE A 382 10.70 17.57 0.82
CA ILE A 382 9.95 16.63 -0.02
C ILE A 382 10.80 15.96 -1.10
N GLN A 383 11.88 16.60 -1.54
CA GLN A 383 12.83 16.06 -2.51
C GLN A 383 13.77 15.01 -1.89
N HIS A 384 13.95 15.04 -0.57
CA HIS A 384 15.01 14.31 0.13
C HIS A 384 14.50 13.19 1.03
N ILE A 385 13.18 13.07 1.22
CA ILE A 385 12.54 11.99 1.97
C ILE A 385 12.25 10.77 1.09
N ASN A 386 11.86 9.66 1.71
CA ASN A 386 11.35 8.51 0.97
C ASN A 386 9.99 8.84 0.30
N PRO A 387 9.88 8.76 -1.04
CA PRO A 387 8.66 9.16 -1.74
C PRO A 387 7.43 8.30 -1.39
N PHE A 388 7.62 7.06 -0.91
CA PHE A 388 6.52 6.21 -0.45
C PHE A 388 5.77 6.80 0.74
N LEU A 389 6.44 7.61 1.56
CA LEU A 389 5.83 8.30 2.71
C LEU A 389 4.93 9.47 2.31
N SER A 390 4.90 9.88 1.05
CA SER A 390 3.93 10.87 0.55
C SER A 390 2.48 10.40 0.77
N SER A 391 2.25 9.09 0.69
CA SER A 391 0.96 8.47 1.01
C SER A 391 0.56 8.64 2.49
N THR A 392 1.54 8.76 3.39
CA THR A 392 1.31 9.00 4.82
C THR A 392 0.91 10.44 5.10
N ILE A 393 1.52 11.41 4.40
CA ILE A 393 1.11 12.82 4.47
C ILE A 393 -0.33 12.98 3.95
N TRP A 394 -0.66 12.29 2.85
CA TRP A 394 -2.02 12.21 2.34
C TRP A 394 -3.00 11.65 3.38
N LEU A 395 -2.66 10.52 4.01
CA LEU A 395 -3.50 9.92 5.03
C LEU A 395 -3.72 10.87 6.22
N ALA A 396 -2.65 11.51 6.71
CA ALA A 396 -2.76 12.50 7.78
C ALA A 396 -3.69 13.66 7.40
N SER A 397 -3.65 14.11 6.13
CA SER A 397 -4.58 15.13 5.60
C SER A 397 -6.04 14.63 5.69
N ALA A 398 -6.30 13.40 5.25
CA ALA A 398 -7.63 12.80 5.35
C ALA A 398 -8.12 12.72 6.81
N VAL A 399 -7.23 12.36 7.75
CA VAL A 399 -7.55 12.32 9.19
C VAL A 399 -7.98 13.70 9.70
N GLN A 400 -7.29 14.79 9.30
CA GLN A 400 -7.68 16.14 9.71
C GLN A 400 -9.04 16.55 9.13
N LEU A 401 -9.37 16.16 7.88
CA LEU A 401 -10.71 16.40 7.31
C LEU A 401 -11.80 15.70 8.12
N VAL A 402 -11.59 14.43 8.46
CA VAL A 402 -12.52 13.66 9.30
C VAL A 402 -12.67 14.33 10.67
N ARG A 403 -11.56 14.71 11.31
CA ARG A 403 -11.57 15.41 12.60
C ARG A 403 -12.32 16.74 12.55
N LYS A 404 -12.17 17.52 11.46
CA LYS A 404 -12.89 18.79 11.24
C LYS A 404 -14.40 18.59 11.24
N HIS A 405 -14.88 17.49 10.64
CA HIS A 405 -16.30 17.17 10.57
C HIS A 405 -16.90 16.90 11.95
N PHE A 406 -16.18 16.17 12.80
CA PHE A 406 -16.64 15.83 14.15
C PHE A 406 -16.39 16.91 15.21
N ALA A 407 -15.58 17.94 14.90
CA ALA A 407 -15.36 19.05 15.81
C ALA A 407 -16.66 19.88 16.00
N ARG A 408 -17.06 20.14 17.25
CA ARG A 408 -18.26 20.93 17.57
C ARG A 408 -18.00 22.45 17.57
N ALA A 409 -16.86 22.88 18.11
CA ALA A 409 -16.53 24.30 18.27
C ALA A 409 -16.02 24.94 16.96
N PRO A 410 -16.55 26.11 16.55
CA PRO A 410 -16.10 26.82 15.34
C PRO A 410 -14.59 27.13 15.32
N ALA A 411 -14.03 27.56 16.46
CA ALA A 411 -12.59 27.84 16.58
C ALA A 411 -11.72 26.58 16.46
N SER A 412 -12.22 25.43 16.88
CA SER A 412 -11.54 24.14 16.68
C SER A 412 -11.57 23.72 15.21
N ARG A 413 -12.70 23.94 14.52
CA ARG A 413 -12.84 23.66 13.08
C ARG A 413 -11.88 24.48 12.22
N SER A 414 -11.72 25.78 12.51
CA SER A 414 -10.81 26.64 11.76
C SER A 414 -9.35 26.22 11.95
N LEU A 415 -8.96 25.89 13.19
CA LEU A 415 -7.62 25.35 13.47
C LEU A 415 -7.37 24.04 12.74
N ILE A 416 -8.30 23.09 12.79
CA ILE A 416 -8.16 21.79 12.10
C ILE A 416 -8.08 21.99 10.58
N LYS A 417 -8.87 22.91 10.01
CA LYS A 417 -8.77 23.26 8.58
C LYS A 417 -7.39 23.79 8.22
N SER A 418 -6.82 24.69 9.04
CA SER A 418 -5.45 25.16 8.83
C SER A 418 -4.41 24.04 8.88
N ARG A 419 -4.57 23.07 9.80
CA ARG A 419 -3.71 21.87 9.86
C ARG A 419 -3.81 21.02 8.60
N PHE A 420 -5.04 20.82 8.11
CA PHE A 420 -5.28 20.13 6.85
C PHE A 420 -4.59 20.85 5.68
N ASP A 421 -4.72 22.17 5.59
CA ASP A 421 -4.18 22.94 4.46
C ASP A 421 -2.66 22.82 4.37
N VAL A 422 -1.93 22.83 5.50
CA VAL A 422 -0.47 22.60 5.52
C VAL A 422 -0.11 21.22 4.98
N LEU A 423 -0.79 20.17 5.47
CA LEU A 423 -0.53 18.79 5.03
C LEU A 423 -0.90 18.58 3.56
N TYR A 424 -2.04 19.11 3.12
CA TYR A 424 -2.52 19.00 1.74
C TYR A 424 -1.59 19.73 0.76
N LEU A 425 -1.17 20.95 1.07
CA LEU A 425 -0.24 21.71 0.24
C LEU A 425 1.13 21.03 0.18
N THR A 426 1.61 20.46 1.29
CA THR A 426 2.85 19.66 1.30
C THR A 426 2.71 18.41 0.44
N TYR A 427 1.60 17.68 0.57
CA TYR A 427 1.32 16.52 -0.27
C TYR A 427 1.26 16.87 -1.76
N ARG A 428 0.64 18.01 -2.11
CA ARG A 428 0.60 18.50 -3.49
C ARG A 428 2.01 18.76 -4.03
N ARG A 429 2.90 19.36 -3.23
CA ARG A 429 4.33 19.50 -3.61
C ARG A 429 4.99 18.15 -3.85
N CYS A 430 4.71 17.13 -3.02
CA CYS A 430 5.21 15.77 -3.27
C CYS A 430 4.70 15.23 -4.62
N VAL A 431 3.41 15.42 -4.92
CA VAL A 431 2.81 15.02 -6.20
C VAL A 431 3.49 15.72 -7.38
N ASP A 432 3.72 17.02 -7.28
CA ASP A 432 4.33 17.82 -8.34
C ASP A 432 5.79 17.37 -8.61
N PHE A 433 6.58 17.15 -7.56
CA PHE A 433 7.99 16.75 -7.69
C PHE A 433 8.17 15.28 -8.12
N TRP A 434 7.45 14.36 -7.46
CA TRP A 434 7.60 12.92 -7.68
C TRP A 434 6.71 12.39 -8.81
N GLY A 435 5.74 13.17 -9.29
CA GLY A 435 4.75 12.73 -10.26
C GLY A 435 3.82 11.65 -9.68
N THR A 436 3.55 11.69 -8.38
CA THR A 436 2.68 10.74 -7.66
C THR A 436 1.22 10.89 -8.12
N GLN A 437 0.44 9.81 -8.05
CA GLN A 437 -0.92 9.72 -8.61
C GLN A 437 -1.89 10.84 -8.15
N THR A 438 -2.49 11.54 -9.12
CA THR A 438 -3.52 12.58 -8.91
C THR A 438 -4.87 12.05 -8.40
N ALA A 439 -5.13 10.74 -8.52
CA ALA A 439 -6.38 10.16 -8.04
C ALA A 439 -6.54 10.29 -6.52
N MET A 440 -5.46 10.14 -5.75
CA MET A 440 -5.49 10.35 -4.30
C MET A 440 -5.82 11.81 -3.95
N GLN A 441 -5.29 12.77 -4.71
CA GLN A 441 -5.64 14.18 -4.57
C GLN A 441 -7.13 14.43 -4.84
N ARG A 442 -7.66 13.92 -5.95
CA ARG A 442 -9.09 14.00 -6.28
C ARG A 442 -9.98 13.33 -5.23
N ASN A 443 -9.52 12.23 -4.64
CA ASN A 443 -10.24 11.54 -3.56
C ASN A 443 -10.34 12.42 -2.30
N LEU A 444 -9.31 13.22 -1.96
CA LEU A 444 -9.39 14.16 -0.84
C LEU A 444 -10.36 15.30 -1.12
N GLU A 445 -10.33 15.85 -2.32
CA GLU A 445 -11.23 16.92 -2.76
C GLU A 445 -12.69 16.43 -2.73
N SER A 446 -12.94 15.26 -3.30
CA SER A 446 -14.27 14.63 -3.26
C SER A 446 -14.70 14.31 -1.84
N LEU A 447 -13.78 13.86 -0.97
CA LEU A 447 -14.08 13.61 0.44
C LEU A 447 -14.49 14.91 1.17
N GLU A 448 -13.79 16.02 0.93
CA GLU A 448 -14.14 17.32 1.51
C GLU A 448 -15.54 17.75 1.03
N GLU A 449 -15.83 17.63 -0.27
CA GLU A 449 -17.15 17.95 -0.84
C GLU A 449 -18.28 17.10 -0.23
N GLN A 450 -18.08 15.78 -0.10
CA GLN A 450 -19.07 14.87 0.48
C GLN A 450 -19.35 15.20 1.96
N LEU A 451 -18.32 15.51 2.74
CA LEU A 451 -18.47 15.86 4.14
C LEU A 451 -19.19 17.20 4.33
N GLU A 452 -18.90 18.20 3.49
CA GLU A 452 -19.59 19.49 3.52
C GLU A 452 -21.06 19.39 3.04
N ALA A 453 -21.34 18.58 2.01
CA ALA A 453 -22.71 18.33 1.55
C ALA A 453 -23.57 17.67 2.65
N ARG A 454 -23.03 16.67 3.36
CA ARG A 454 -23.72 16.01 4.46
C ARG A 454 -24.00 16.94 5.63
N LYS A 455 -23.04 17.80 5.98
CA LYS A 455 -23.25 18.79 7.03
C LYS A 455 -24.41 19.73 6.69
N ARG A 456 -24.48 20.24 5.46
CA ARG A 456 -25.60 21.07 5.00
C ARG A 456 -26.95 20.36 5.12
N THR A 457 -27.00 19.05 4.86
CA THR A 457 -28.24 18.27 5.04
C THR A 457 -28.63 18.08 6.51
N MET A 458 -27.67 17.93 7.42
CA MET A 458 -27.94 17.86 8.86
C MET A 458 -28.42 19.19 9.41
N ASP A 459 -27.71 20.29 9.08
CA ASP A 459 -28.08 21.65 9.50
C ASP A 459 -29.50 22.01 8.98
N ALA A 460 -29.87 21.59 7.77
CA ALA A 460 -31.20 21.79 7.20
C ALA A 460 -32.29 20.98 7.94
N ARG A 461 -31.99 19.76 8.40
CA ARG A 461 -32.93 18.92 9.19
C ARG A 461 -33.14 19.48 10.61
N GLU A 462 -32.08 19.99 11.25
CA GLU A 462 -32.19 20.66 12.55
C GLU A 462 -32.97 21.98 12.47
N SER A 463 -32.84 22.70 11.35
CA SER A 463 -33.60 23.93 11.09
C SER A 463 -35.09 23.66 10.84
N GLN A 464 -35.43 22.51 10.24
CA GLN A 464 -36.82 22.09 10.01
C GLN A 464 -37.50 21.56 11.29
N SER A 465 -36.77 20.81 12.14
CA SER A 465 -37.32 20.30 13.40
C SER A 465 -37.55 21.40 14.45
N SER A 466 -36.75 22.47 14.41
CA SER A 466 -36.92 23.64 15.27
C SER A 466 -38.09 24.53 14.80
N SER A 467 -38.39 24.60 13.49
CA SER A 467 -39.59 25.29 12.99
C SER A 467 -40.92 24.57 13.30
N ASP A 468 -40.92 23.23 13.36
CA ASP A 468 -42.12 22.44 13.67
C ASP A 468 -42.47 22.40 15.16
N GLN A 469 -41.54 22.74 16.06
CA GLN A 469 -41.84 22.90 17.49
C GLN A 469 -42.43 24.28 17.83
N THR A 470 -42.16 25.31 17.02
CA THR A 470 -42.76 26.64 17.20
C THR A 470 -44.18 26.78 16.66
N SER A 471 -44.68 25.82 15.88
CA SER A 471 -46.03 25.88 15.28
C SER A 471 -47.13 25.23 16.14
N HIS A 472 -46.80 24.61 17.29
CA HIS A 472 -47.77 23.86 18.08
C HIS A 472 -48.42 24.61 19.27
N VAL A 473 -48.19 25.91 19.42
CA VAL A 473 -48.89 26.76 20.41
C VAL A 473 -49.71 27.84 19.69
N GLY A 474 -50.90 27.45 19.19
CA GLY A 474 -51.80 28.42 18.58
C GLY A 474 -53.09 27.83 18.02
N HIS A 475 -54.18 27.97 18.78
CA HIS A 475 -55.58 27.91 18.35
C HIS A 475 -56.28 26.55 18.17
N GLN A 476 -56.86 26.07 19.27
CA GLN A 476 -58.22 25.53 19.30
C GLN A 476 -59.26 26.66 19.15
N LYS A 477 -60.14 26.60 18.14
CA LYS A 477 -61.61 26.78 18.24
C LYS A 477 -62.32 26.79 16.86
N ARG A 478 -62.95 25.65 16.55
CA ARG A 478 -64.39 25.47 16.20
C ARG A 478 -64.99 26.27 15.00
N LYS A 479 -65.47 25.56 13.97
CA LYS A 479 -66.92 25.31 13.72
C LYS A 479 -67.18 24.45 12.48
N ARG A 480 -68.21 23.59 12.63
CA ARG A 480 -68.81 22.66 11.65
C ARG A 480 -69.66 23.44 10.63
N THR A 481 -69.65 22.98 9.37
CA THR A 481 -70.83 22.92 8.47
C THR A 481 -70.57 21.91 7.34
N LEU A 482 -71.44 20.90 7.24
CA LEU A 482 -71.74 20.04 6.08
C LEU A 482 -73.16 20.46 5.59
N PRO A 483 -73.69 20.05 4.41
CA PRO A 483 -73.31 18.94 3.52
C PRO A 483 -73.23 19.33 2.02
N THR A 484 -72.80 18.48 1.07
CA THR A 484 -73.69 17.60 0.27
C THR A 484 -72.83 16.70 -0.66
N MET A 485 -73.15 15.40 -0.69
CA MET A 485 -72.63 14.34 -1.60
C MET A 485 -73.70 14.07 -2.68
N PRO A 486 -73.41 13.54 -3.90
CA PRO A 486 -72.99 12.14 -4.13
C PRO A 486 -72.04 11.94 -5.35
N HIS A 487 -71.40 10.82 -5.71
CA HIS A 487 -71.70 9.38 -5.63
C HIS A 487 -70.39 8.53 -5.66
N PHE A 488 -70.48 7.35 -5.01
CA PHE A 488 -69.84 6.02 -5.22
C PHE A 488 -69.00 5.79 -6.51
N THR A 489 -67.94 4.95 -6.57
CA THR A 489 -67.68 3.63 -5.94
C THR A 489 -66.18 3.23 -6.08
N ALA A 490 -65.63 2.55 -5.06
CA ALA A 490 -64.69 1.41 -5.02
C ALA A 490 -63.75 1.10 -6.23
N THR A 491 -62.50 0.61 -6.13
CA THR A 491 -61.56 0.15 -5.09
C THR A 491 -60.24 -0.23 -5.81
N LYS A 492 -59.16 -0.36 -5.03
CA LYS A 492 -57.91 -1.17 -5.23
C LYS A 492 -56.62 -0.43 -5.65
N LYS A 493 -55.66 -0.52 -4.71
CA LYS A 493 -54.20 -0.30 -4.84
C LYS A 493 -53.60 -1.05 -6.04
N PRO A 494 -52.44 -0.61 -6.55
CA PRO A 494 -51.43 -1.53 -7.06
C PRO A 494 -50.11 -1.49 -6.26
N ARG A 495 -49.54 -2.69 -6.17
CA ARG A 495 -48.27 -3.08 -5.57
C ARG A 495 -47.07 -2.68 -6.44
N HIS A 496 -45.92 -2.60 -5.78
CA HIS A 496 -44.55 -2.65 -6.31
C HIS A 496 -44.37 -3.51 -7.56
N LYS A 497 -43.57 -3.01 -8.51
CA LYS A 497 -42.95 -3.79 -9.60
C LYS A 497 -41.42 -3.73 -9.50
N GLN A 498 -40.80 -4.91 -9.40
CA GLN A 498 -39.42 -5.16 -9.82
C GLN A 498 -39.35 -5.21 -11.36
N PRO A 499 -38.22 -4.88 -12.01
CA PRO A 499 -38.02 -5.18 -13.41
C PRO A 499 -37.51 -6.61 -13.63
N GLN A 500 -38.22 -7.33 -14.49
CA GLN A 500 -37.88 -8.65 -15.03
C GLN A 500 -36.92 -8.54 -16.22
N TYR A 501 -36.01 -9.50 -16.28
CA TYR A 501 -35.16 -9.88 -17.41
C TYR A 501 -36.00 -10.48 -18.55
N ILE A 502 -35.70 -10.13 -19.81
CA ILE A 502 -36.22 -10.82 -21.02
C ILE A 502 -35.03 -11.08 -21.97
N PRO A 503 -34.84 -12.33 -22.44
CA PRO A 503 -33.89 -12.68 -23.49
C PRO A 503 -34.60 -12.83 -24.84
N GLU A 504 -33.96 -12.42 -25.94
CA GLU A 504 -34.30 -12.94 -27.26
C GLU A 504 -33.04 -13.15 -28.11
N SER A 505 -33.03 -14.31 -28.76
CA SER A 505 -32.04 -14.80 -29.73
C SER A 505 -32.78 -15.12 -31.06
N PRO A 506 -32.12 -15.65 -32.10
CA PRO A 506 -31.78 -14.95 -33.34
C PRO A 506 -32.60 -15.42 -34.56
N ARG A 507 -32.57 -14.67 -35.68
CA ARG A 507 -32.91 -15.21 -37.01
C ARG A 507 -32.11 -14.58 -38.16
N ASP A 508 -31.75 -15.47 -39.08
CA ASP A 508 -30.98 -15.37 -40.32
C ASP A 508 -31.62 -14.54 -41.44
N TYR A 509 -30.81 -14.28 -42.49
CA TYR A 509 -31.04 -14.28 -43.95
C TYR A 509 -29.88 -13.45 -44.58
N ALA A 510 -29.27 -13.67 -45.74
CA ALA A 510 -29.10 -14.72 -46.74
C ALA A 510 -28.10 -14.20 -47.81
N GLU A 511 -27.29 -15.10 -48.38
CA GLU A 511 -26.65 -15.19 -49.72
C GLU A 511 -26.28 -13.94 -50.58
N ALA A 512 -25.03 -13.91 -51.11
CA ALA A 512 -24.72 -14.10 -52.55
C ALA A 512 -23.21 -13.95 -52.92
N SER A 513 -22.62 -15.05 -53.42
CA SER A 513 -21.77 -15.22 -54.64
C SER A 513 -20.59 -14.27 -54.98
N THR A 514 -19.38 -14.80 -55.15
CA THR A 514 -18.74 -15.13 -56.47
C THR A 514 -17.29 -15.69 -56.38
N PHE A 515 -16.96 -16.45 -57.43
CA PHE A 515 -15.89 -17.40 -57.77
C PHE A 515 -14.42 -16.93 -57.95
N VAL A 516 -13.56 -17.95 -58.21
CA VAL A 516 -12.28 -18.01 -59.00
C VAL A 516 -11.00 -18.03 -58.12
N ASP A 517 -9.97 -18.88 -58.29
CA ASP A 517 -9.61 -20.11 -59.03
C ASP A 517 -8.13 -20.40 -58.66
N GLY A 518 -7.64 -21.61 -58.93
CA GLY A 518 -6.21 -21.85 -59.17
C GLY A 518 -5.46 -22.64 -58.10
N GLY A 519 -5.43 -23.96 -58.26
CA GLY A 519 -4.54 -24.86 -57.53
C GLY A 519 -3.11 -24.90 -58.06
N THR A 520 -2.22 -25.60 -57.35
CA THR A 520 -1.34 -26.65 -57.91
C THR A 520 -0.51 -27.33 -56.81
N ASP A 521 -0.29 -28.62 -57.05
CA ASP A 521 0.46 -29.62 -56.29
C ASP A 521 1.92 -29.26 -55.95
N VAL A 522 2.54 -29.95 -54.99
CA VAL A 522 3.59 -30.96 -55.25
C VAL A 522 4.08 -31.64 -53.94
N VAL A 523 4.22 -32.95 -54.08
CA VAL A 523 4.67 -34.07 -53.24
C VAL A 523 6.11 -33.99 -52.69
N ALA A 524 6.34 -34.54 -51.47
CA ALA A 524 7.39 -35.55 -51.13
C ALA A 524 7.50 -35.72 -49.58
N GLN A 525 7.10 -36.86 -49.00
CA GLN A 525 7.98 -38.02 -48.64
C GLN A 525 9.22 -37.58 -47.84
N GLY A 526 9.45 -37.90 -46.57
CA GLY A 526 9.06 -39.04 -45.76
C GLY A 526 10.32 -39.86 -45.43
N TYR A 527 10.78 -39.91 -44.18
CA TYR A 527 11.62 -41.00 -43.64
C TYR A 527 11.52 -41.07 -42.12
N ALA A 528 11.13 -42.25 -41.64
CA ALA A 528 11.15 -42.70 -40.25
C ALA A 528 12.35 -43.64 -40.01
N ARG A 529 12.84 -43.71 -38.76
CA ARG A 529 13.51 -44.87 -38.12
C ARG A 529 13.74 -44.52 -36.64
N HIS A 530 12.94 -45.09 -35.72
CA HIS A 530 13.11 -46.36 -34.99
C HIS A 530 14.02 -46.29 -33.74
N HIS A 531 13.37 -46.39 -32.58
CA HIS A 531 13.85 -46.82 -31.24
C HIS A 531 14.49 -48.22 -31.26
N PRO A 532 15.32 -48.60 -30.25
CA PRO A 532 14.90 -49.14 -28.91
C PRO A 532 15.84 -48.66 -27.76
N ASP A 533 15.79 -49.00 -26.46
CA ASP A 533 14.94 -49.82 -25.56
C ASP A 533 15.23 -49.38 -24.11
N ALA A 534 14.31 -49.70 -23.20
CA ALA A 534 14.31 -49.42 -21.76
C ALA A 534 15.04 -50.48 -20.90
N VAL A 535 15.44 -50.13 -19.66
CA VAL A 535 15.44 -51.04 -18.50
C VAL A 535 15.08 -50.29 -17.21
N ASP A 536 14.29 -51.00 -16.41
CA ASP A 536 13.47 -50.72 -15.23
C ASP A 536 14.24 -50.66 -13.89
N SER A 537 13.68 -50.01 -12.86
CA SER A 537 13.55 -50.56 -11.49
C SER A 537 12.83 -49.62 -10.51
N MET A 538 11.83 -50.21 -9.86
CA MET A 538 10.68 -49.70 -9.09
C MET A 538 10.92 -49.68 -7.55
N VAL A 539 9.89 -49.25 -6.77
CA VAL A 539 9.56 -49.60 -5.34
C VAL A 539 10.14 -48.67 -4.23
N MET A 540 9.44 -48.12 -3.21
CA MET A 540 8.10 -48.26 -2.53
C MET A 540 7.82 -46.97 -1.69
N LEU A 541 6.59 -46.40 -1.60
CA LEU A 541 5.53 -46.55 -0.54
C LEU A 541 5.96 -46.13 0.89
N GLY A 542 5.26 -45.36 1.73
CA GLY A 542 3.92 -44.76 1.87
C GLY A 542 3.93 -43.89 3.16
N MET A 543 3.00 -42.99 3.46
CA MET A 543 1.79 -43.29 4.25
C MET A 543 1.05 -41.96 4.54
N MET A 544 -0.23 -41.91 4.19
CA MET A 544 -1.24 -40.97 4.69
C MET A 544 -2.42 -41.83 5.17
N PRO A 545 -3.13 -41.42 6.23
CA PRO A 545 -4.55 -41.77 6.33
C PRO A 545 -5.42 -40.62 6.92
N PRO A 546 -6.76 -40.75 6.91
CA PRO A 546 -7.62 -41.20 5.82
C PRO A 546 -8.82 -40.24 5.57
N SER A 547 -9.50 -40.50 4.45
CA SER A 547 -10.70 -39.84 3.92
C SER A 547 -12.01 -40.41 4.49
N GLN A 548 -13.11 -39.63 4.39
CA GLN A 548 -14.47 -40.15 4.39
C GLN A 548 -15.33 -39.51 3.27
N ASP A 549 -15.72 -40.40 2.35
CA ASP A 549 -16.97 -40.53 1.56
C ASP A 549 -17.61 -39.31 0.87
N ARG A 550 -17.71 -39.25 -0.47
CA ARG A 550 -18.43 -40.06 -1.50
C ARG A 550 -19.72 -39.36 -1.96
N SER A 551 -19.69 -38.83 -3.18
CA SER A 551 -20.71 -39.11 -4.21
C SER A 551 -20.25 -38.60 -5.58
N GLN A 552 -19.98 -39.55 -6.48
CA GLN A 552 -19.69 -39.34 -7.89
C GLN A 552 -20.98 -39.06 -8.68
N THR A 553 -20.91 -38.18 -9.68
CA THR A 553 -21.59 -38.38 -10.97
C THR A 553 -20.73 -37.80 -12.10
N SER A 554 -20.56 -38.62 -13.14
CA SER A 554 -19.67 -38.51 -14.31
C SER A 554 -19.94 -37.32 -15.25
N GLY A 555 -18.91 -36.88 -15.97
CA GLY A 555 -19.03 -35.95 -17.09
C GLY A 555 -17.71 -35.62 -17.80
N GLN A 556 -17.21 -36.58 -18.57
CA GLN A 556 -16.40 -36.47 -19.80
C GLN A 556 -15.39 -35.31 -19.97
N TYR A 557 -14.11 -35.69 -19.97
CA TYR A 557 -12.98 -34.96 -20.55
C TYR A 557 -13.05 -34.94 -22.09
N LEU A 558 -12.76 -33.79 -22.67
CA LEU A 558 -12.28 -33.64 -24.05
C LEU A 558 -11.28 -32.49 -24.10
N MET A 559 -10.01 -32.83 -24.27
CA MET A 559 -8.94 -31.93 -24.72
C MET A 559 -8.61 -32.28 -26.17
N PRO A 560 -8.41 -31.28 -27.02
CA PRO A 560 -7.52 -31.38 -28.18
C PRO A 560 -6.39 -30.33 -28.13
N PRO A 561 -5.36 -30.45 -29.00
CA PRO A 561 -3.97 -30.32 -28.57
C PRO A 561 -3.21 -29.10 -29.13
N SER A 562 -2.06 -28.86 -28.46
CA SER A 562 -0.74 -28.44 -28.98
C SER A 562 -0.56 -27.17 -29.82
N SER A 563 0.28 -26.28 -29.28
CA SER A 563 1.46 -25.60 -29.88
C SER A 563 1.34 -24.93 -31.25
N GLU A 564 1.68 -23.63 -31.34
CA GLU A 564 3.00 -23.18 -31.82
C GLU A 564 3.12 -21.63 -31.94
N PHE A 565 4.30 -21.16 -31.55
CA PHE A 565 5.09 -20.03 -32.05
C PHE A 565 4.58 -18.57 -32.00
N PHE A 566 5.33 -17.81 -31.19
CA PHE A 566 5.51 -16.36 -31.20
C PHE A 566 6.29 -15.91 -32.44
N ASP A 567 5.87 -14.80 -33.04
CA ASP A 567 6.73 -13.93 -33.85
C ASP A 567 6.41 -12.46 -33.52
N PRO A 568 7.38 -11.59 -33.15
CA PRO A 568 7.12 -10.22 -32.76
C PRO A 568 7.52 -9.22 -33.87
N ALA A 569 6.55 -8.49 -34.42
CA ALA A 569 6.82 -7.30 -35.24
C ALA A 569 5.97 -6.10 -34.80
N MET A 570 6.67 -4.99 -34.55
CA MET A 570 6.17 -3.70 -34.06
C MET A 570 5.15 -3.02 -34.99
N GLY A 571 4.21 -2.28 -34.41
CA GLY A 571 3.42 -1.30 -35.16
C GLY A 571 2.43 -0.47 -34.35
N GLN A 572 2.90 0.68 -33.88
CA GLN A 572 2.15 1.93 -33.64
C GLN A 572 1.12 2.04 -32.52
N ALA A 573 1.29 3.16 -31.79
CA ALA A 573 0.43 3.65 -30.74
C ALA A 573 -0.99 3.95 -31.25
N GLN A 574 -1.98 3.39 -30.57
CA GLN A 574 -3.34 3.93 -30.51
C GLN A 574 -3.83 3.88 -29.07
N HIS A 575 -4.39 5.01 -28.63
CA HIS A 575 -5.12 5.26 -27.39
C HIS A 575 -5.37 4.02 -26.51
N GLU A 576 -4.62 3.89 -25.40
CA GLU A 576 -5.07 3.06 -24.28
C GLU A 576 -6.41 3.63 -23.80
N GLN A 577 -7.50 2.96 -24.18
CA GLN A 577 -8.76 3.04 -23.45
C GLN A 577 -8.42 2.81 -21.99
N VAL A 578 -8.78 3.77 -21.16
CA VAL A 578 -8.70 3.69 -19.70
C VAL A 578 -9.59 2.53 -19.28
N LEU A 579 -8.96 1.38 -19.22
CA LEU A 579 -9.41 0.18 -18.58
C LEU A 579 -9.51 0.58 -17.09
N ASP A 580 -10.71 0.98 -16.68
CA ASP A 580 -11.06 1.41 -15.32
C ASP A 580 -10.84 0.25 -14.36
N TRP A 581 -9.62 0.15 -13.82
CA TRP A 581 -9.32 -0.76 -12.73
C TRP A 581 -9.95 -0.18 -11.47
N PRO A 582 -10.47 -1.01 -10.56
CA PRO A 582 -11.14 -0.54 -9.35
C PRO A 582 -10.31 0.56 -8.70
N THR A 583 -10.91 1.75 -8.63
CA THR A 583 -10.30 2.94 -8.05
C THR A 583 -9.78 2.58 -6.65
N PHE A 584 -8.48 2.84 -6.44
CA PHE A 584 -7.76 2.57 -5.20
C PHE A 584 -8.51 3.20 -4.01
N ASP A 585 -9.20 2.34 -3.26
CA ASP A 585 -10.12 2.79 -2.24
C ASP A 585 -9.49 2.70 -0.84
N PHE A 586 -8.62 3.67 -0.52
CA PHE A 586 -8.30 3.98 0.88
C PHE A 586 -9.54 4.51 1.62
N SER A 587 -10.54 4.99 0.89
CA SER A 587 -11.78 5.56 1.41
C SER A 587 -12.82 4.52 1.81
N GLY A 588 -12.64 3.22 1.57
CA GLY A 588 -13.62 2.21 1.96
C GLY A 588 -14.00 2.31 3.44
N GLY A 589 -13.03 2.55 4.33
CA GLY A 589 -13.31 2.76 5.76
C GLY A 589 -14.05 4.07 6.08
N ILE A 590 -13.92 5.10 5.23
CA ILE A 590 -14.63 6.37 5.36
C ILE A 590 -16.02 6.26 4.70
N GLN A 591 -16.15 5.60 3.55
CA GLN A 591 -17.41 5.33 2.86
C GLN A 591 -18.30 4.37 3.65
N ASP A 592 -17.74 3.35 4.31
CA ASP A 592 -18.45 2.47 5.26
C ASP A 592 -18.92 3.24 6.50
N LEU A 593 -18.12 4.18 6.99
CA LEU A 593 -18.50 5.16 8.03
C LEU A 593 -19.67 6.02 7.58
N LEU A 594 -19.64 6.46 6.34
CA LEU A 594 -20.67 7.27 5.72
C LEU A 594 -21.95 6.44 5.41
N ALA A 595 -21.85 5.11 5.25
CA ALA A 595 -22.97 4.20 4.99
C ALA A 595 -23.59 3.60 6.27
N GLY A 596 -22.80 3.33 7.32
CA GLY A 596 -23.30 2.84 8.60
C GLY A 596 -24.15 3.87 9.38
N TRP A 597 -24.00 5.16 9.05
CA TRP A 597 -24.70 6.26 9.71
C TRP A 597 -25.98 6.71 9.00
N THR A 598 -26.32 6.15 7.82
CA THR A 598 -27.63 6.38 7.18
C THR A 598 -28.77 5.56 7.80
N ALA A 599 -28.46 4.72 8.80
CA ALA A 599 -29.45 3.89 9.50
C ALA A 599 -30.00 4.52 10.80
N TYR A 600 -29.69 5.80 11.09
CA TYR A 600 -30.22 6.54 12.24
C TYR A 600 -30.70 7.94 11.87
#